data_AF-A0A7X9CSL7-F1
#
_entry.id   AF-A0A7X9CSL7-F1
#
_cell.length_a   1.000
_cell.length_b   1.000
_cell.length_c   1.000
_cell.angle_alpha   90.00
_cell.angle_beta   90.00
_cell.angle_gamma   90.00
#
_symmetry.space_group_name_H-M   'P 1'
#
loop_
_entity.id
_entity.type
_entity.pdbx_description
1 polymer ?
#
loop_
_entity_poly.entity_id
_entity_poly.type
_entity_poly.pdbx_seq_one_letter_code
_entity_poly.pdbx_strand_id
1 'polypeptide(L)'
;KRLEKISCDTNNLVEVSNRGFTRGLIFNDYGINFAEIERGNFSKGILVGEIEYINNKPSIVFLKDCIKGDILFIQNKKGKFYQITLTKDYSKGEVYNSQHIYDAKNKSEVRRISSQRIKDNLSKALNKENKRNISMKFIGKVGELPQLYLYYKDKTFNVLGEDIISEAKNRPITDENILNQMSKIQDTNYILESIDIDIEDNMFLPLKSLNKLRRKAINQLDLYLINFNNRDEKEFNNNILYTNDDINEFMNIEDTKKLINIEIMDNKVIENIDLNLVNNIYIDNFDNIESLKNIDNLIIYKMPRFATSNNLELLKLEIEKYKDIISGFLINNLGDIEYINRYFNDKLIIGDYGLNILNRHTLNYLTKQGISKATLSTELNLDEINDIKNLDMYNTELLISGSLTSMILLQCPFTVVKKCEDIKGCKSCRFAEGYYLKDEFGEFFKLRRLNNYTELFNSQKLETLGFIEEIKNTKVQEFRMILDEDKDASEIVEEYYRALNNLDYNKNKFKDNYTKGHYYRGIK
;
A
#
# COMPACT_ATOMS: atom_id res chain seq x y z
N LYS A 1 -2.15 3.84 -26.51
CA LYS A 1 -2.84 2.58 -26.89
C LYS A 1 -4.28 2.68 -26.42
N ARG A 2 -5.25 2.75 -27.35
CA ARG A 2 -6.67 2.68 -27.01
C ARG A 2 -6.89 1.37 -26.26
N LEU A 3 -7.56 1.41 -25.11
CA LEU A 3 -8.23 0.24 -24.56
C LEU A 3 -9.23 -0.18 -25.64
N GLU A 4 -8.87 -1.18 -26.43
CA GLU A 4 -9.84 -1.86 -27.29
C GLU A 4 -11.01 -2.28 -26.42
N LYS A 5 -12.24 -2.20 -26.95
CA LYS A 5 -13.45 -2.68 -26.27
C LYS A 5 -13.34 -4.19 -26.08
N ILE A 6 -12.59 -4.62 -25.08
CA ILE A 6 -12.69 -5.95 -24.53
C ILE A 6 -14.08 -5.98 -23.88
N SER A 7 -15.03 -6.63 -24.54
CA SER A 7 -16.33 -6.92 -23.92
C SER A 7 -16.06 -7.85 -22.74
N CYS A 8 -16.04 -7.28 -21.54
CA CYS A 8 -15.90 -8.07 -20.34
C CYS A 8 -17.24 -8.76 -20.07
N ASP A 9 -17.21 -10.09 -19.93
CA ASP A 9 -18.39 -10.83 -19.49
C ASP A 9 -18.67 -10.48 -18.02
N THR A 10 -19.66 -9.61 -17.82
CA THR A 10 -20.06 -9.11 -16.51
C THR A 10 -20.46 -10.24 -15.56
N ASN A 11 -20.94 -11.37 -16.07
CA ASN A 11 -21.26 -12.54 -15.26
C ASN A 11 -20.01 -13.16 -14.65
N ASN A 12 -18.95 -13.34 -15.44
CA ASN A 12 -17.68 -13.89 -14.94
C ASN A 12 -17.06 -12.96 -13.88
N LEU A 13 -17.16 -11.65 -14.05
CA LEU A 13 -16.68 -10.68 -13.05
C LEU A 13 -17.42 -10.81 -11.72
N VAL A 14 -18.74 -10.99 -11.74
CA VAL A 14 -19.57 -11.20 -10.54
C VAL A 14 -19.22 -12.49 -9.80
N GLU A 15 -18.73 -13.52 -10.50
CA GLU A 15 -18.29 -14.78 -9.88
C GLU A 15 -16.83 -14.75 -9.38
N VAL A 16 -16.04 -13.75 -9.76
CA VAL A 16 -14.64 -13.57 -9.31
C VAL A 16 -14.55 -12.67 -8.08
N SER A 17 -15.47 -11.73 -7.91
CA SER A 17 -15.46 -10.76 -6.82
C SER A 17 -16.57 -10.99 -5.81
N ASN A 18 -16.20 -11.05 -4.52
CA ASN A 18 -17.17 -11.02 -3.40
C ASN A 18 -17.69 -9.60 -3.08
N ARG A 19 -17.42 -8.61 -3.94
CA ARG A 19 -17.83 -7.20 -3.80
C ARG A 19 -18.49 -6.72 -5.11
N GLY A 20 -19.47 -5.84 -5.01
CA GLY A 20 -19.99 -5.12 -6.17
C GLY A 20 -18.90 -4.30 -6.86
N PHE A 21 -19.17 -3.92 -8.11
CA PHE A 21 -18.29 -3.03 -8.87
C PHE A 21 -18.84 -1.61 -8.83
N THR A 22 -17.95 -0.66 -8.55
CA THR A 22 -18.23 0.77 -8.76
C THR A 22 -17.63 1.15 -10.12
N ARG A 23 -18.14 2.21 -10.75
CA ARG A 23 -17.43 2.86 -11.87
C ARG A 23 -16.12 3.43 -11.35
N GLY A 24 -16.11 3.92 -10.10
CA GLY A 24 -14.94 4.38 -9.37
C GLY A 24 -14.84 5.90 -9.31
N LEU A 25 -13.92 6.40 -8.48
CA LEU A 25 -13.77 7.83 -8.19
C LEU A 25 -13.45 8.68 -9.44
N ILE A 26 -12.72 8.11 -10.40
CA ILE A 26 -12.40 8.78 -11.68
C ILE A 26 -13.66 9.09 -12.50
N PHE A 27 -14.74 8.33 -12.29
CA PHE A 27 -16.03 8.53 -12.95
C PHE A 27 -17.05 9.23 -12.04
N ASN A 28 -16.57 9.91 -11.01
CA ASN A 28 -17.37 10.67 -10.04
C ASN A 28 -18.41 9.82 -9.28
N ASP A 29 -18.14 8.53 -9.05
CA ASP A 29 -18.95 7.79 -8.09
C ASP A 29 -18.76 8.37 -6.70
N TYR A 30 -19.88 8.64 -6.03
CA TYR A 30 -19.91 9.28 -4.72
C TYR A 30 -21.00 8.66 -3.84
N GLY A 31 -20.81 8.77 -2.53
CA GLY A 31 -21.79 8.34 -1.54
C GLY A 31 -22.17 6.87 -1.69
N ILE A 32 -23.47 6.60 -1.79
CA ILE A 32 -24.02 5.25 -1.95
C ILE A 32 -23.52 4.53 -3.21
N ASN A 33 -23.17 5.25 -4.27
CA ASN A 33 -22.68 4.66 -5.51
C ASN A 33 -21.23 4.16 -5.39
N PHE A 34 -20.49 4.65 -4.40
CA PHE A 34 -19.12 4.21 -4.10
C PHE A 34 -19.06 3.21 -2.93
N ALA A 35 -20.07 3.22 -2.06
CA ALA A 35 -20.11 2.36 -0.88
C ALA A 35 -20.81 1.02 -1.13
N GLU A 36 -20.15 -0.07 -0.71
CA GLU A 36 -20.76 -1.39 -0.64
C GLU A 36 -21.58 -1.53 0.67
N ILE A 37 -22.88 -1.28 0.61
CA ILE A 37 -23.77 -1.30 1.79
C ILE A 37 -24.33 -2.70 2.06
N GLU A 38 -24.50 -3.52 1.02
CA GLU A 38 -25.22 -4.78 1.07
C GLU A 38 -24.32 -6.01 1.23
N ARG A 39 -23.20 -5.90 1.96
CA ARG A 39 -22.29 -7.06 2.16
C ARG A 39 -23.00 -8.32 2.70
N GLY A 40 -24.09 -8.15 3.45
CA GLY A 40 -24.89 -9.23 4.04
C GLY A 40 -26.09 -9.71 3.23
N ASN A 41 -26.43 -9.06 2.12
CA ASN A 41 -27.62 -9.42 1.33
C ASN A 41 -27.27 -10.20 0.07
N PHE A 42 -28.25 -11.02 -0.29
CA PHE A 42 -28.25 -12.10 -1.26
C PHE A 42 -27.97 -11.71 -2.73
N SER A 43 -27.55 -10.47 -3.02
CA SER A 43 -27.26 -10.01 -4.38
C SER A 43 -25.94 -10.56 -4.96
N LYS A 44 -25.15 -11.30 -4.17
CA LYS A 44 -23.82 -11.78 -4.55
C LYS A 44 -23.83 -13.17 -5.20
N GLY A 45 -23.06 -13.29 -6.28
CA GLY A 45 -22.96 -14.53 -7.05
C GLY A 45 -24.10 -14.72 -8.05
N ILE A 46 -23.93 -15.68 -8.95
CA ILE A 46 -24.89 -15.98 -10.01
C ILE A 46 -25.92 -16.99 -9.50
N LEU A 47 -27.20 -16.74 -9.77
CA LEU A 47 -28.26 -17.74 -9.56
C LEU A 47 -27.98 -18.99 -10.40
N VAL A 48 -27.77 -20.12 -9.73
CA VAL A 48 -27.45 -21.42 -10.35
C VAL A 48 -28.41 -22.52 -9.94
N GLY A 49 -29.27 -22.31 -8.95
CA GLY A 49 -30.23 -23.32 -8.50
C GLY A 49 -31.27 -22.76 -7.53
N GLU A 50 -32.19 -23.61 -7.11
CA GLU A 50 -33.19 -23.34 -6.07
C GLU A 50 -33.28 -24.52 -5.10
N ILE A 51 -33.64 -24.24 -3.85
CA ILE A 51 -33.91 -25.27 -2.86
C ILE A 51 -35.35 -25.77 -3.00
N GLU A 52 -35.50 -27.05 -3.30
CA GLU A 52 -36.79 -27.76 -3.28
C GLU A 52 -36.77 -28.92 -2.28
N TYR A 53 -37.93 -29.24 -1.72
CA TYR A 53 -38.07 -30.37 -0.79
C TYR A 53 -38.57 -31.59 -1.55
N ILE A 54 -37.64 -32.49 -1.87
CA ILE A 54 -37.94 -33.76 -2.54
C ILE A 54 -37.93 -34.85 -1.47
N ASN A 55 -39.04 -35.59 -1.33
CA ASN A 55 -39.22 -36.60 -0.27
C ASN A 55 -38.93 -36.05 1.14
N ASN A 56 -39.44 -34.85 1.45
CA ASN A 56 -39.21 -34.13 2.72
C ASN A 56 -37.74 -33.79 3.03
N LYS A 57 -36.83 -33.88 2.05
CA LYS A 57 -35.43 -33.51 2.20
C LYS A 57 -35.09 -32.28 1.35
N PRO A 58 -34.41 -31.26 1.92
CA PRO A 58 -33.93 -30.14 1.13
C PRO A 58 -32.94 -30.63 0.08
N SER A 59 -33.17 -30.22 -1.16
CA SER A 59 -32.38 -30.58 -2.32
C SER A 59 -32.17 -29.34 -3.18
N ILE A 60 -30.98 -29.19 -3.77
CA ILE A 60 -30.71 -28.13 -4.75
C ILE A 60 -31.14 -28.66 -6.11
N VAL A 61 -32.05 -27.96 -6.79
CA VAL A 61 -32.37 -28.17 -8.20
C VAL A 61 -31.57 -27.17 -9.01
N PHE A 62 -30.64 -27.65 -9.84
CA PHE A 62 -29.75 -26.76 -10.59
C PHE A 62 -30.46 -26.15 -11.80
N LEU A 63 -30.41 -24.82 -11.90
CA LEU A 63 -30.87 -24.04 -13.05
C LEU A 63 -29.77 -23.84 -14.11
N LYS A 64 -28.50 -24.07 -13.73
CA LYS A 64 -27.30 -23.95 -14.57
C LYS A 64 -26.29 -25.03 -14.22
N ASP A 65 -25.41 -25.34 -15.17
CA ASP A 65 -24.31 -26.27 -14.94
C ASP A 65 -23.34 -25.74 -13.87
N CYS A 66 -23.03 -26.60 -12.92
CA CYS A 66 -22.06 -26.38 -11.86
C CYS A 66 -21.05 -27.53 -11.85
N ILE A 67 -19.79 -27.23 -11.60
CA ILE A 67 -18.73 -28.25 -11.60
C ILE A 67 -18.17 -28.48 -10.21
N LYS A 68 -17.48 -29.60 -10.03
CA LYS A 68 -16.70 -29.91 -8.84
C LYS A 68 -15.75 -28.74 -8.53
N GLY A 69 -15.76 -28.31 -7.27
CA GLY A 69 -14.99 -27.16 -6.79
C GLY A 69 -15.73 -25.83 -6.82
N ASP A 70 -16.91 -25.74 -7.45
CA ASP A 70 -17.77 -24.56 -7.34
C ASP A 70 -18.24 -24.36 -5.88
N ILE A 71 -18.26 -23.11 -5.44
CA ILE A 71 -18.73 -22.74 -4.08
C ILE A 71 -20.10 -22.10 -4.21
N LEU A 72 -21.09 -22.69 -3.52
CA LEU A 72 -22.48 -22.27 -3.50
C LEU A 72 -22.82 -21.59 -2.17
N PHE A 73 -23.67 -20.58 -2.22
CA PHE A 73 -24.20 -19.84 -1.09
C PHE A 73 -25.68 -20.16 -0.91
N ILE A 74 -26.05 -20.60 0.31
CA ILE A 74 -27.36 -21.15 0.63
C ILE A 74 -27.90 -20.48 1.89
N GLN A 75 -29.22 -20.24 1.92
CA GLN A 75 -29.91 -19.69 3.08
C GLN A 75 -30.52 -20.80 3.94
N ASN A 76 -30.27 -20.78 5.25
CA ASN A 76 -30.95 -21.64 6.20
C ASN A 76 -32.33 -21.12 6.62
N LYS A 77 -33.11 -21.96 7.31
CA LYS A 77 -34.45 -21.63 7.84
C LYS A 77 -34.47 -20.41 8.77
N LYS A 78 -33.35 -20.09 9.44
CA LYS A 78 -33.22 -18.90 10.33
C LYS A 78 -32.82 -17.63 9.56
N GLY A 79 -32.72 -17.70 8.24
CA GLY A 79 -32.34 -16.57 7.38
C GLY A 79 -30.84 -16.30 7.30
N LYS A 80 -29.99 -17.10 7.97
CA LYS A 80 -28.53 -17.01 7.88
C LYS A 80 -28.02 -17.73 6.63
N PHE A 81 -26.95 -17.22 6.05
CA PHE A 81 -26.34 -17.80 4.87
C PHE A 81 -25.07 -18.60 5.21
N TYR A 82 -24.80 -19.66 4.45
CA TYR A 82 -23.61 -20.49 4.57
C TYR A 82 -23.12 -20.98 3.19
N GLN A 83 -21.90 -21.49 3.16
CA GLN A 83 -21.23 -21.94 1.94
C GLN A 83 -21.11 -23.46 1.89
N ILE A 84 -21.25 -24.04 0.70
CA ILE A 84 -20.87 -25.43 0.42
C ILE A 84 -19.98 -25.49 -0.82
N THR A 85 -19.06 -26.45 -0.86
CA THR A 85 -18.24 -26.73 -2.05
C THR A 85 -18.74 -27.99 -2.72
N LEU A 86 -19.00 -27.94 -4.03
CA LEU A 86 -19.42 -29.11 -4.79
C LEU A 86 -18.28 -30.12 -4.93
N THR A 87 -18.58 -31.39 -4.70
CA THR A 87 -17.62 -32.49 -4.80
C THR A 87 -17.72 -33.25 -6.13
N LYS A 88 -18.75 -32.96 -6.92
CA LYS A 88 -19.06 -33.55 -8.23
C LYS A 88 -19.70 -32.51 -9.15
N ASP A 89 -19.75 -32.83 -10.43
CA ASP A 89 -20.39 -31.99 -11.45
C ASP A 89 -21.91 -32.23 -11.45
N TYR A 90 -22.66 -31.16 -11.76
CA TYR A 90 -24.11 -31.16 -11.87
C TYR A 90 -24.54 -30.35 -13.09
N SER A 91 -25.31 -30.97 -13.97
CA SER A 91 -25.91 -30.32 -15.14
C SER A 91 -27.21 -29.61 -14.77
N LYS A 92 -27.65 -28.67 -15.60
CA LYS A 92 -28.98 -28.07 -15.47
C LYS A 92 -30.08 -29.15 -15.37
N GLY A 93 -30.95 -29.02 -14.36
CA GLY A 93 -32.06 -29.92 -14.05
C GLY A 93 -31.69 -31.05 -13.09
N GLU A 94 -30.40 -31.28 -12.83
CA GLU A 94 -29.98 -32.29 -11.86
C GLU A 94 -30.19 -31.81 -10.42
N VAL A 95 -30.23 -32.79 -9.52
CA VAL A 95 -30.55 -32.58 -8.11
C VAL A 95 -29.36 -32.95 -7.23
N TYR A 96 -28.98 -32.04 -6.34
CA TYR A 96 -28.03 -32.32 -5.28
C TYR A 96 -28.74 -32.47 -3.94
N ASN A 97 -28.55 -33.62 -3.30
CA ASN A 97 -28.99 -33.91 -1.95
C ASN A 97 -27.78 -34.17 -1.05
N SER A 98 -27.77 -33.57 0.14
CA SER A 98 -26.65 -33.72 1.07
C SER A 98 -27.06 -33.43 2.49
N GLN A 99 -26.38 -34.07 3.43
CA GLN A 99 -26.52 -33.73 4.85
C GLN A 99 -26.05 -32.30 5.13
N HIS A 100 -25.18 -31.72 4.29
CA HIS A 100 -24.68 -30.35 4.46
C HIS A 100 -25.73 -29.26 4.19
N ILE A 101 -26.91 -29.61 3.66
CA ILE A 101 -28.00 -28.65 3.37
C ILE A 101 -29.27 -28.91 4.17
N TYR A 102 -29.19 -29.70 5.24
CA TYR A 102 -30.33 -30.16 6.05
C TYR A 102 -31.22 -29.04 6.61
N ASP A 103 -30.65 -27.86 6.85
CA ASP A 103 -31.33 -26.69 7.40
C ASP A 103 -31.71 -25.65 6.33
N ALA A 104 -31.53 -25.97 5.03
CA ALA A 104 -31.82 -25.06 3.94
C ALA A 104 -33.31 -24.68 3.91
N LYS A 105 -33.57 -23.39 3.64
CA LYS A 105 -34.92 -22.82 3.54
C LYS A 105 -35.57 -23.26 2.23
N ASN A 106 -36.81 -23.77 2.30
CA ASN A 106 -37.54 -24.17 1.09
C ASN A 106 -37.78 -22.96 0.16
N LYS A 107 -37.68 -23.17 -1.15
CA LYS A 107 -37.81 -22.15 -2.20
C LYS A 107 -36.82 -20.98 -2.10
N SER A 108 -35.69 -21.16 -1.39
CA SER A 108 -34.62 -20.18 -1.45
C SER A 108 -33.77 -20.40 -2.70
N GLU A 109 -33.31 -19.31 -3.29
CA GLU A 109 -32.35 -19.33 -4.38
C GLU A 109 -31.00 -19.90 -3.88
N VAL A 110 -30.26 -20.52 -4.79
CA VAL A 110 -28.89 -21.01 -4.60
C VAL A 110 -27.98 -20.28 -5.58
N ARG A 111 -26.97 -19.60 -5.04
CA ARG A 111 -26.06 -18.75 -5.83
C ARG A 111 -24.64 -19.29 -5.84
N ARG A 112 -23.97 -19.29 -6.99
CA ARG A 112 -22.55 -19.60 -7.10
C ARG A 112 -21.74 -18.33 -6.88
N ILE A 113 -20.88 -18.37 -5.86
CA ILE A 113 -20.01 -17.25 -5.48
C ILE A 113 -18.55 -17.49 -5.88
N SER A 114 -18.21 -18.70 -6.33
CA SER A 114 -16.90 -19.02 -6.88
C SER A 114 -17.04 -20.11 -7.93
N SER A 115 -16.61 -19.84 -9.15
CA SER A 115 -16.59 -20.83 -10.24
C SER A 115 -15.19 -21.43 -10.42
N GLN A 116 -15.09 -22.75 -10.31
CA GLN A 116 -13.85 -23.47 -10.59
C GLN A 116 -13.45 -23.33 -12.07
N ARG A 117 -14.43 -23.27 -12.98
CA ARG A 117 -14.20 -23.08 -14.42
C ARG A 117 -13.46 -21.77 -14.69
N ILE A 118 -13.86 -20.69 -14.02
CA ILE A 118 -13.19 -19.40 -14.16
C ILE A 118 -11.76 -19.46 -13.62
N LYS A 119 -11.54 -20.10 -12.46
CA LYS A 119 -10.18 -20.27 -11.89
C LYS A 119 -9.26 -21.04 -12.83
N ASP A 120 -9.75 -22.13 -13.42
CA ASP A 120 -8.97 -22.94 -14.37
C ASP A 120 -8.65 -22.14 -15.63
N ASN A 121 -9.63 -21.38 -16.16
CA ASN A 121 -9.44 -20.53 -17.33
C ASN A 121 -8.43 -19.40 -17.05
N LEU A 122 -8.51 -18.76 -15.88
CA LEU A 122 -7.57 -17.72 -15.46
C LEU A 122 -6.14 -18.29 -15.37
N SER A 123 -5.98 -19.46 -14.77
CA SER A 123 -4.69 -20.14 -14.65
C SER A 123 -4.12 -20.50 -16.02
N LYS A 124 -4.95 -21.00 -16.94
CA LYS A 124 -4.55 -21.28 -18.33
C LYS A 124 -4.15 -20.01 -19.08
N ALA A 125 -4.91 -18.92 -18.93
CA ALA A 125 -4.62 -17.64 -19.56
C ALA A 125 -3.29 -17.05 -19.08
N LEU A 126 -3.08 -17.00 -17.76
CA LEU A 126 -1.84 -16.53 -17.14
C LEU A 126 -0.60 -17.31 -17.62
N ASN A 127 -0.75 -18.62 -17.77
CA ASN A 127 0.31 -19.49 -18.29
C ASN A 127 0.56 -19.34 -19.80
N LYS A 128 -0.41 -18.84 -20.57
CA LYS A 128 -0.32 -18.68 -22.02
C LYS A 128 0.16 -17.29 -22.43
N GLU A 129 -0.33 -16.23 -21.79
CA GLU A 129 -0.07 -14.84 -22.22
C GLU A 129 1.36 -14.38 -21.95
N ASN A 130 2.07 -14.99 -21.01
CA ASN A 130 3.39 -14.53 -20.57
C ASN A 130 4.56 -15.32 -21.16
N LYS A 131 4.30 -16.33 -21.98
CA LYS A 131 5.37 -17.16 -22.55
C LYS A 131 5.84 -16.64 -23.90
N ARG A 132 7.15 -16.57 -24.07
CA ARG A 132 7.84 -16.08 -25.26
C ARG A 132 8.28 -17.26 -26.12
N ASN A 133 7.97 -17.22 -27.42
CA ASN A 133 8.45 -18.24 -28.34
C ASN A 133 9.95 -18.13 -28.52
N ILE A 134 10.63 -19.27 -28.45
CA ILE A 134 12.05 -19.43 -28.74
C ILE A 134 12.22 -20.63 -29.66
N SER A 135 13.25 -20.60 -30.49
CA SER A 135 13.70 -21.77 -31.24
C SER A 135 15.12 -22.13 -30.82
N MET A 136 15.52 -23.38 -31.01
CA MET A 136 16.87 -23.83 -30.66
C MET A 136 17.54 -24.54 -31.82
N LYS A 137 18.87 -24.54 -31.86
CA LYS A 137 19.65 -25.45 -32.71
C LYS A 137 20.73 -26.12 -31.87
N PHE A 138 20.72 -27.44 -31.82
CA PHE A 138 21.74 -28.24 -31.15
C PHE A 138 22.72 -28.79 -32.19
N ILE A 139 24.02 -28.63 -31.94
CA ILE A 139 25.09 -29.19 -32.76
C ILE A 139 26.00 -30.05 -31.88
N GLY A 140 26.25 -31.29 -32.30
CA GLY A 140 27.13 -32.22 -31.58
C GLY A 140 28.03 -33.05 -32.49
N LYS A 141 29.34 -32.99 -32.26
CA LYS A 141 30.35 -33.78 -32.97
C LYS A 141 31.27 -34.51 -32.01
N VAL A 142 31.68 -35.72 -32.35
CA VAL A 142 32.55 -36.54 -31.50
C VAL A 142 33.91 -35.86 -31.37
N GLY A 143 34.41 -35.73 -30.13
CA GLY A 143 35.65 -35.02 -29.82
C GLY A 143 35.50 -33.52 -29.59
N GLU A 144 34.31 -32.94 -29.82
CA GLU A 144 34.03 -31.52 -29.58
C GLU A 144 33.08 -31.29 -28.39
N LEU A 145 32.97 -30.03 -27.95
CA LEU A 145 31.95 -29.62 -26.97
C LEU A 145 30.61 -29.40 -27.66
N PRO A 146 29.48 -29.84 -27.07
CA PRO A 146 28.16 -29.62 -27.66
C PRO A 146 27.82 -28.13 -27.68
N GLN A 147 27.19 -27.69 -28.76
CA GLN A 147 26.75 -26.31 -28.95
C GLN A 147 25.23 -26.23 -28.95
N LEU A 148 24.69 -25.21 -28.28
CA LEU A 148 23.27 -24.88 -28.33
C LEU A 148 23.10 -23.41 -28.71
N TYR A 149 22.47 -23.19 -29.85
CA TYR A 149 21.99 -21.89 -30.27
C TYR A 149 20.55 -21.74 -29.80
N LEU A 150 20.23 -20.60 -29.20
CA LEU A 150 18.88 -20.19 -28.85
C LEU A 150 18.55 -18.93 -29.66
N TYR A 151 17.43 -18.97 -30.36
CA TYR A 151 16.91 -17.88 -31.18
C TYR A 151 15.69 -17.25 -30.52
N TYR A 152 15.75 -15.94 -30.35
CA TYR A 152 14.64 -15.12 -29.86
C TYR A 152 14.56 -13.83 -30.69
N LYS A 153 13.50 -13.70 -31.49
CA LYS A 153 13.35 -12.59 -32.46
C LYS A 153 14.58 -12.49 -33.38
N ASP A 154 15.26 -11.35 -33.38
CA ASP A 154 16.47 -11.03 -34.13
C ASP A 154 17.77 -11.40 -33.39
N LYS A 155 17.68 -11.98 -32.18
CA LYS A 155 18.83 -12.32 -31.35
C LYS A 155 19.13 -13.81 -31.36
N THR A 156 20.42 -14.11 -31.37
CA THR A 156 20.96 -15.47 -31.27
C THR A 156 21.90 -15.53 -30.07
N PHE A 157 21.71 -16.53 -29.22
CA PHE A 157 22.54 -16.82 -28.05
C PHE A 157 23.22 -18.16 -28.26
N ASN A 158 24.54 -18.21 -28.26
CA ASN A 158 25.31 -19.45 -28.39
C ASN A 158 25.91 -19.84 -27.05
N VAL A 159 25.71 -21.10 -26.66
CA VAL A 159 26.26 -21.67 -25.43
C VAL A 159 27.01 -22.96 -25.75
N LEU A 160 28.21 -23.07 -25.17
CA LEU A 160 29.03 -24.27 -25.19
C LEU A 160 28.75 -25.14 -23.95
N GLY A 161 28.71 -26.45 -24.16
CA GLY A 161 28.69 -27.44 -23.09
C GLY A 161 30.01 -27.55 -22.35
N GLU A 162 29.99 -28.32 -21.26
CA GLU A 162 31.17 -28.55 -20.41
C GLU A 162 31.83 -29.91 -20.66
N ASP A 163 31.04 -30.88 -21.13
CA ASP A 163 31.47 -32.26 -21.32
C ASP A 163 31.74 -32.51 -22.81
N ILE A 164 32.92 -33.04 -23.14
CA ILE A 164 33.28 -33.43 -24.51
C ILE A 164 32.41 -34.61 -24.95
N ILE A 165 31.91 -34.54 -26.17
CA ILE A 165 31.14 -35.62 -26.77
C ILE A 165 32.07 -36.80 -27.08
N SER A 166 31.73 -37.99 -26.60
CA SER A 166 32.50 -39.21 -26.82
C SER A 166 31.78 -40.18 -27.74
N GLU A 167 32.48 -41.13 -28.34
CA GLU A 167 31.86 -42.22 -29.09
C GLU A 167 31.07 -43.17 -28.17
N ALA A 168 29.88 -43.57 -28.59
CA ALA A 168 28.93 -44.35 -27.81
C ALA A 168 29.30 -45.83 -27.82
N LYS A 169 29.49 -46.41 -26.63
CA LYS A 169 29.83 -47.84 -26.49
C LYS A 169 28.63 -48.78 -26.60
N ASN A 170 27.47 -48.41 -26.03
CA ASN A 170 26.27 -49.27 -25.99
C ASN A 170 24.95 -48.50 -26.18
N ARG A 171 24.95 -47.18 -26.04
CA ARG A 171 23.74 -46.33 -26.05
C ARG A 171 24.06 -44.96 -26.66
N PRO A 172 23.99 -44.82 -27.99
CA PRO A 172 24.12 -43.51 -28.61
C PRO A 172 22.95 -42.61 -28.20
N ILE A 173 23.20 -41.30 -28.13
CA ILE A 173 22.13 -40.34 -27.95
C ILE A 173 21.31 -40.26 -29.23
N THR A 174 20.00 -40.06 -29.09
CA THR A 174 19.10 -39.88 -30.23
C THR A 174 18.55 -38.47 -30.29
N ASP A 175 18.07 -38.07 -31.46
CA ASP A 175 17.34 -36.81 -31.65
C ASP A 175 16.17 -36.68 -30.66
N GLU A 176 15.43 -37.78 -30.44
CA GLU A 176 14.35 -37.83 -29.45
C GLU A 176 14.85 -37.54 -28.02
N ASN A 177 16.03 -38.03 -27.65
CA ASN A 177 16.60 -37.75 -26.33
C ASN A 177 16.92 -36.26 -26.18
N ILE A 178 17.50 -35.64 -27.21
CA ILE A 178 17.84 -34.21 -27.22
C ILE A 178 16.57 -33.37 -27.18
N LEU A 179 15.60 -33.62 -28.07
CA LEU A 179 14.30 -32.95 -28.11
C LEU A 179 13.59 -33.01 -26.76
N ASN A 180 13.57 -34.18 -26.12
CA ASN A 180 12.94 -34.37 -24.81
C ASN A 180 13.64 -33.59 -23.69
N GLN A 181 14.96 -33.42 -23.73
CA GLN A 181 15.64 -32.57 -22.75
C GLN A 181 15.47 -31.08 -23.06
N MET A 182 15.50 -30.67 -24.32
CA MET A 182 15.38 -29.25 -24.70
C MET A 182 13.96 -28.72 -24.49
N SER A 183 12.94 -29.56 -24.65
CA SER A 183 11.53 -29.21 -24.41
C SER A 183 11.16 -29.00 -22.93
N LYS A 184 12.02 -29.37 -21.98
CA LYS A 184 11.78 -29.20 -20.52
C LYS A 184 12.01 -27.76 -20.05
N ILE A 185 11.22 -26.84 -20.61
CA ILE A 185 11.20 -25.40 -20.27
C ILE A 185 9.83 -24.92 -19.78
N GLN A 186 8.94 -25.85 -19.40
CA GLN A 186 7.59 -25.55 -18.95
C GLN A 186 7.50 -24.65 -17.71
N ASP A 187 8.51 -24.70 -16.84
CA ASP A 187 8.62 -23.86 -15.63
C ASP A 187 9.30 -22.50 -15.90
N THR A 188 9.49 -22.14 -17.17
CA THR A 188 10.10 -20.88 -17.60
C THR A 188 9.09 -20.01 -18.34
N ASN A 189 9.48 -18.76 -18.61
CA ASN A 189 8.69 -17.79 -19.39
C ASN A 189 8.77 -18.04 -20.91
N TYR A 190 9.09 -19.26 -21.35
CA TYR A 190 9.38 -19.59 -22.74
C TYR A 190 8.59 -20.79 -23.26
N ILE A 191 8.31 -20.81 -24.57
CA ILE A 191 7.75 -21.94 -25.31
C ILE A 191 8.74 -22.29 -26.42
N LEU A 192 9.07 -23.57 -26.55
CA LEU A 192 9.94 -24.08 -27.60
C LEU A 192 9.07 -24.28 -28.84
N GLU A 193 9.28 -23.44 -29.85
CA GLU A 193 8.54 -23.48 -31.11
C GLU A 193 9.13 -24.52 -32.07
N SER A 194 10.46 -24.56 -32.16
CA SER A 194 11.18 -25.53 -32.97
C SER A 194 12.56 -25.81 -32.41
N ILE A 195 13.11 -26.98 -32.75
CA ILE A 195 14.51 -27.30 -32.54
C ILE A 195 15.10 -27.97 -33.77
N ASP A 196 16.25 -27.47 -34.22
CA ASP A 196 17.09 -28.10 -35.23
C ASP A 196 18.18 -28.93 -34.53
N ILE A 197 18.42 -30.17 -34.97
CA ILE A 197 19.36 -31.10 -34.33
C ILE A 197 20.33 -31.60 -35.40
N ASP A 198 21.61 -31.28 -35.22
CA ASP A 198 22.71 -31.65 -36.12
C ASP A 198 23.74 -32.43 -35.32
N ILE A 199 23.73 -33.76 -35.45
CA ILE A 199 24.57 -34.67 -34.66
C ILE A 199 25.31 -35.69 -35.52
N GLU A 200 26.52 -36.05 -35.09
CA GLU A 200 27.26 -37.19 -35.67
C GLU A 200 26.74 -38.54 -35.17
N ASP A 201 26.79 -39.55 -36.05
CA ASP A 201 26.40 -40.91 -35.72
C ASP A 201 27.22 -41.46 -34.54
N ASN A 202 26.58 -42.29 -33.72
CA ASN A 202 27.19 -42.96 -32.58
C ASN A 202 27.79 -42.02 -31.51
N MET A 203 27.27 -40.79 -31.33
CA MET A 203 27.71 -39.92 -30.24
C MET A 203 27.10 -40.28 -28.87
N PHE A 204 27.83 -40.05 -27.78
CA PHE A 204 27.37 -40.16 -26.40
C PHE A 204 27.60 -38.84 -25.66
N LEU A 205 26.53 -38.36 -25.02
CA LEU A 205 26.56 -37.21 -24.12
C LEU A 205 25.61 -37.48 -22.94
N PRO A 206 26.03 -37.23 -21.68
CA PRO A 206 25.13 -37.41 -20.54
C PRO A 206 23.92 -36.48 -20.60
N LEU A 207 22.72 -37.00 -20.28
CA LEU A 207 21.49 -36.19 -20.23
C LEU A 207 21.59 -35.00 -19.27
N LYS A 208 22.41 -35.12 -18.21
CA LYS A 208 22.68 -34.02 -17.27
C LYS A 208 23.39 -32.85 -17.96
N SER A 209 24.25 -33.12 -18.94
CA SER A 209 24.97 -32.12 -19.73
C SER A 209 24.02 -31.33 -20.62
N LEU A 210 23.07 -32.01 -21.28
CA LEU A 210 21.99 -31.35 -22.02
C LEU A 210 21.13 -30.43 -21.14
N ASN A 211 20.80 -30.88 -19.93
CA ASN A 211 20.04 -30.06 -18.97
C ASN A 211 20.80 -28.79 -18.54
N LYS A 212 22.12 -28.90 -18.30
CA LYS A 212 22.96 -27.74 -18.00
C LYS A 212 23.02 -26.78 -19.19
N LEU A 213 23.21 -27.31 -20.40
CA LEU A 213 23.32 -26.52 -21.63
C LEU A 213 22.04 -25.71 -21.88
N ARG A 214 20.87 -26.36 -21.80
CA ARG A 214 19.56 -25.70 -21.86
C ARG A 214 19.43 -24.59 -20.82
N ARG A 215 19.75 -24.86 -19.55
CA ARG A 215 19.65 -23.88 -18.46
C ARG A 215 20.55 -22.66 -18.69
N LYS A 216 21.79 -22.87 -19.18
CA LYS A 216 22.71 -21.78 -19.52
C LYS A 216 22.16 -20.91 -20.66
N ALA A 217 21.63 -21.51 -21.72
CA ALA A 217 21.04 -20.77 -22.84
C ALA A 217 19.82 -19.94 -22.41
N ILE A 218 18.93 -20.53 -21.61
CA ILE A 218 17.78 -19.81 -21.03
C ILE A 218 18.24 -18.66 -20.13
N ASN A 219 19.24 -18.87 -19.28
CA ASN A 219 19.77 -17.83 -18.40
C ASN A 219 20.40 -16.66 -19.19
N GLN A 220 21.09 -16.93 -20.30
CA GLN A 220 21.60 -15.85 -21.17
C GLN A 220 20.46 -14.99 -21.75
N LEU A 221 19.36 -15.63 -22.16
CA LEU A 221 18.18 -14.90 -22.62
C LEU A 221 17.53 -14.11 -21.47
N ASP A 222 17.43 -14.68 -20.27
CA ASP A 222 16.89 -13.98 -19.09
C ASP A 222 17.70 -12.71 -18.78
N LEU A 223 19.03 -12.81 -18.74
CA LEU A 223 19.92 -11.66 -18.52
C LEU A 223 19.74 -10.57 -19.59
N TYR A 224 19.60 -10.97 -20.85
CA TYR A 224 19.31 -10.05 -21.94
C TYR A 224 17.96 -9.34 -21.78
N LEU A 225 16.92 -10.05 -21.35
CA LEU A 225 15.59 -9.46 -21.15
C LEU A 225 15.50 -8.58 -19.90
N ILE A 226 16.19 -8.93 -18.81
CA ILE A 226 16.28 -8.11 -17.59
C ILE A 226 16.91 -6.76 -17.91
N ASN A 227 17.98 -6.77 -18.71
CA ASN A 227 18.68 -5.55 -19.11
C ASN A 227 18.29 -5.02 -20.49
N PHE A 228 17.04 -5.24 -20.94
CA PHE A 228 16.59 -4.83 -22.28
C PHE A 228 16.80 -3.34 -22.58
N ASN A 229 16.74 -2.48 -21.55
CA ASN A 229 16.94 -1.04 -21.68
C ASN A 229 18.42 -0.61 -21.53
N ASN A 230 19.38 -1.55 -21.51
CA ASN A 230 20.80 -1.29 -21.25
C ASN A 230 21.00 -0.34 -20.07
N ARG A 231 20.31 -0.63 -18.95
CA ARG A 231 20.45 0.15 -17.74
C ARG A 231 21.83 -0.11 -17.18
N ASP A 232 22.61 0.94 -17.03
CA ASP A 232 23.87 0.87 -16.32
C ASP A 232 23.60 0.43 -14.88
N GLU A 233 24.32 -0.60 -14.44
CA GLU A 233 24.35 -0.96 -13.04
C GLU A 233 25.06 0.18 -12.30
N LYS A 234 24.29 0.96 -11.53
CA LYS A 234 24.88 1.95 -10.63
C LYS A 234 25.27 1.25 -9.35
N GLU A 235 26.56 1.21 -9.05
CA GLU A 235 27.02 0.87 -7.71
C GLU A 235 26.36 1.85 -6.73
N PHE A 236 25.56 1.30 -5.81
CA PHE A 236 24.95 2.11 -4.77
C PHE A 236 26.04 2.49 -3.77
N ASN A 237 26.61 3.68 -3.97
CA ASN A 237 27.66 4.16 -3.09
C ASN A 237 27.04 4.62 -1.76
N ASN A 238 27.02 3.72 -0.79
CA ASN A 238 26.60 3.99 0.59
C ASN A 238 27.47 5.06 1.29
N ASN A 239 28.56 5.52 0.68
CA ASN A 239 29.47 6.50 1.27
C ASN A 239 29.29 7.92 0.73
N ILE A 240 28.17 8.24 0.07
CA ILE A 240 27.78 9.65 -0.10
C ILE A 240 27.43 10.20 1.29
N LEU A 241 28.48 10.59 2.01
CA LEU A 241 28.43 11.35 3.24
C LEU A 241 28.36 12.81 2.82
N TYR A 242 27.26 13.46 3.15
CA TYR A 242 27.20 14.92 3.05
C TYR A 242 28.12 15.50 4.11
N THR A 243 28.87 16.51 3.71
CA THR A 243 29.65 17.29 4.67
C THR A 243 28.70 18.17 5.48
N ASN A 244 29.14 18.62 6.66
CA ASN A 244 28.38 19.60 7.44
C ASN A 244 28.12 20.85 6.62
N ASP A 245 29.05 21.23 5.75
CA ASP A 245 28.93 22.42 4.89
C ASP A 245 27.79 22.28 3.87
N ASP A 246 27.64 21.11 3.24
CA ASP A 246 26.53 20.85 2.31
C ASP A 246 25.19 20.99 3.03
N ILE A 247 25.02 20.43 4.23
CA ILE A 247 23.74 20.46 4.95
C ILE A 247 23.46 21.83 5.56
N ASN A 248 24.49 22.51 6.09
CA ASN A 248 24.38 23.86 6.64
C ASN A 248 24.07 24.90 5.57
N GLU A 249 24.51 24.70 4.32
CA GLU A 249 24.10 25.56 3.19
C GLU A 249 22.57 25.46 2.94
N PHE A 250 21.97 24.30 3.20
CA PHE A 250 20.52 24.08 3.05
C PHE A 250 19.71 24.33 4.32
N MET A 251 20.34 24.35 5.51
CA MET A 251 19.66 24.50 6.79
C MET A 251 20.23 25.67 7.60
N ASN A 252 19.43 26.74 7.74
CA ASN A 252 19.65 27.75 8.78
C ASN A 252 19.20 27.17 10.13
N ILE A 253 20.05 26.36 10.76
CA ILE A 253 19.82 25.88 12.12
C ILE A 253 20.15 27.03 13.06
N GLU A 254 19.15 27.84 13.42
CA GLU A 254 19.25 28.66 14.63
C GLU A 254 19.12 27.75 15.86
N ASP A 255 20.00 27.94 16.86
CA ASP A 255 19.89 27.29 18.17
C ASP A 255 18.56 27.71 18.82
N THR A 256 17.51 26.91 18.63
CA THR A 256 16.21 27.16 19.26
C THR A 256 16.30 26.74 20.72
N LYS A 257 15.96 27.65 21.65
CA LYS A 257 15.92 27.33 23.09
C LYS A 257 14.77 26.41 23.48
N LYS A 258 13.79 26.17 22.58
CA LYS A 258 12.55 25.46 22.87
C LYS A 258 12.44 24.19 22.01
N LEU A 259 12.25 23.05 22.65
CA LEU A 259 12.20 21.73 22.01
C LEU A 259 10.80 21.31 21.54
N ILE A 260 9.74 21.97 22.03
CA ILE A 260 8.35 21.52 21.84
C ILE A 260 7.68 22.25 20.69
N ASN A 261 7.03 21.48 19.83
CA ASN A 261 6.11 21.92 18.79
C ASN A 261 4.71 21.42 19.10
N ILE A 262 3.68 22.17 18.68
CA ILE A 262 2.27 21.74 18.83
C ILE A 262 1.55 21.78 17.50
N GLU A 263 0.83 20.72 17.16
CA GLU A 263 -0.17 20.70 16.10
C GLU A 263 -1.55 20.83 16.72
N ILE A 264 -2.30 21.86 16.31
CA ILE A 264 -3.60 22.19 16.88
C ILE A 264 -4.69 21.83 15.89
N MET A 265 -5.63 21.00 16.33
CA MET A 265 -6.80 20.62 15.53
C MET A 265 -8.01 21.54 15.77
N ASP A 266 -8.13 22.11 16.97
CA ASP A 266 -9.13 23.14 17.33
C ASP A 266 -8.42 24.36 17.92
N ASN A 267 -8.47 25.50 17.22
CA ASN A 267 -7.76 26.71 17.61
C ASN A 267 -8.21 27.29 18.96
N LYS A 268 -9.37 26.88 19.50
CA LYS A 268 -9.78 27.25 20.88
C LYS A 268 -8.86 26.67 21.96
N VAL A 269 -8.18 25.56 21.67
CA VAL A 269 -7.28 24.90 22.61
C VAL A 269 -6.09 25.80 22.94
N ILE A 270 -5.71 26.69 22.01
CA ILE A 270 -4.55 27.56 22.13
C ILE A 270 -4.67 28.57 23.28
N GLU A 271 -5.89 29.00 23.60
CA GLU A 271 -6.16 30.00 24.64
C GLU A 271 -5.76 29.51 26.04
N ASN A 272 -5.62 28.20 26.22
CA ASN A 272 -5.27 27.56 27.49
C ASN A 272 -3.78 27.20 27.60
N ILE A 273 -2.97 27.42 26.56
CA ILE A 273 -1.56 26.98 26.52
C ILE A 273 -0.63 28.16 26.75
N ASP A 274 0.36 28.01 27.61
CA ASP A 274 1.48 28.96 27.69
C ASP A 274 2.39 28.81 26.47
N LEU A 275 2.20 29.68 25.47
CA LEU A 275 2.95 29.67 24.22
C LEU A 275 4.45 29.98 24.40
N ASN A 276 4.87 30.47 25.57
CA ASN A 276 6.28 30.61 25.88
C ASN A 276 6.99 29.26 26.01
N LEU A 277 6.27 28.17 26.26
CA LEU A 277 6.83 26.82 26.34
C LEU A 277 7.01 26.16 24.96
N VAL A 278 6.41 26.75 23.92
CA VAL A 278 6.30 26.19 22.58
C VAL A 278 7.22 26.92 21.60
N ASN A 279 7.82 26.19 20.67
CA ASN A 279 8.63 26.68 19.57
C ASN A 279 7.72 27.08 18.40
N ASN A 280 7.15 26.09 17.69
CA ASN A 280 6.30 26.30 16.51
C ASN A 280 4.88 25.77 16.71
N ILE A 281 3.92 26.41 16.04
CA ILE A 281 2.50 26.06 16.08
C ILE A 281 2.05 25.66 14.68
N TYR A 282 1.58 24.43 14.55
CA TYR A 282 1.06 23.87 13.31
C TYR A 282 -0.47 23.93 13.33
N ILE A 283 -1.07 24.50 12.28
CA ILE A 283 -2.52 24.66 12.14
C ILE A 283 -2.99 24.05 10.82
N ASP A 284 -4.19 23.47 10.77
CA ASP A 284 -4.76 22.89 9.54
C ASP A 284 -5.97 23.66 8.99
N ASN A 285 -6.35 24.75 9.66
CA ASN A 285 -7.47 25.62 9.31
C ASN A 285 -7.16 27.08 9.67
N PHE A 286 -7.94 28.00 9.12
CA PHE A 286 -7.78 29.45 9.30
C PHE A 286 -8.69 30.03 10.38
N ASP A 287 -9.40 29.20 11.13
CA ASP A 287 -10.43 29.68 12.06
C ASP A 287 -9.73 30.41 13.22
N ASN A 288 -10.09 31.67 13.53
CA ASN A 288 -9.40 32.52 14.52
C ASN A 288 -7.89 32.76 14.28
N ILE A 289 -7.35 32.55 13.08
CA ILE A 289 -5.90 32.74 12.82
C ILE A 289 -5.38 34.15 13.17
N GLU A 290 -6.24 35.18 13.12
CA GLU A 290 -5.86 36.54 13.52
C GLU A 290 -5.48 36.68 15.01
N SER A 291 -5.98 35.81 15.90
CA SER A 291 -5.56 35.83 17.31
C SER A 291 -4.10 35.42 17.49
N LEU A 292 -3.51 34.77 16.47
CA LEU A 292 -2.11 34.35 16.44
C LEU A 292 -1.19 35.42 15.86
N LYS A 293 -1.72 36.61 15.57
CA LYS A 293 -0.92 37.72 15.06
C LYS A 293 -0.06 38.30 16.19
N ASN A 294 1.19 38.62 15.87
CA ASN A 294 2.18 39.22 16.78
C ASN A 294 2.58 38.34 17.98
N ILE A 295 2.44 37.01 17.88
CA ILE A 295 3.12 36.10 18.80
C ILE A 295 4.52 35.81 18.26
N ASP A 296 5.45 35.43 19.14
CA ASP A 296 6.83 35.13 18.76
C ASP A 296 6.99 33.78 18.05
N ASN A 297 5.99 32.90 18.16
CA ASN A 297 6.00 31.56 17.58
C ASN A 297 5.80 31.60 16.06
N LEU A 298 6.50 30.72 15.34
CA LEU A 298 6.22 30.51 13.92
C LEU A 298 4.89 29.77 13.75
N ILE A 299 4.06 30.29 12.84
CA ILE A 299 2.80 29.65 12.45
C ILE A 299 2.99 28.89 11.15
N ILE A 300 2.83 27.57 11.22
CA ILE A 300 3.04 26.66 10.10
C ILE A 300 1.69 26.10 9.65
N TYR A 301 1.31 26.35 8.39
CA TYR A 301 0.07 25.82 7.84
C TYR A 301 0.26 24.39 7.32
N LYS A 302 -0.48 23.43 7.86
CA LYS A 302 -0.49 22.03 7.43
C LYS A 302 -1.25 21.88 6.13
N MET A 303 -0.53 21.47 5.09
CA MET A 303 -1.11 21.22 3.78
C MET A 303 -2.08 20.03 3.86
N PRO A 304 -3.23 20.09 3.16
CA PRO A 304 -4.19 19.00 3.15
C PRO A 304 -3.55 17.74 2.55
N ARG A 305 -3.80 16.58 3.17
CA ARG A 305 -3.30 15.28 2.66
C ARG A 305 -3.87 14.90 1.29
N PHE A 306 -5.00 15.50 0.92
CA PHE A 306 -5.60 15.34 -0.39
C PHE A 306 -6.23 16.66 -0.87
N ALA A 307 -5.83 17.13 -2.04
CA ALA A 307 -6.39 18.29 -2.69
C ALA A 307 -6.43 18.09 -4.22
N THR A 308 -7.52 18.53 -4.84
CA THR A 308 -7.59 18.68 -6.30
C THR A 308 -6.97 20.02 -6.72
N SER A 309 -6.67 20.21 -8.01
CA SER A 309 -6.17 21.49 -8.54
C SER A 309 -7.07 22.67 -8.15
N ASN A 310 -8.39 22.52 -8.28
CA ASN A 310 -9.35 23.55 -7.88
C ASN A 310 -9.30 23.83 -6.37
N ASN A 311 -9.10 22.81 -5.54
CA ASN A 311 -8.95 23.01 -4.10
C ASN A 311 -7.68 23.80 -3.76
N LEU A 312 -6.58 23.51 -4.46
CA LEU A 312 -5.32 24.23 -4.28
C LEU A 312 -5.44 25.70 -4.72
N GLU A 313 -6.15 25.99 -5.82
CA GLU A 313 -6.40 27.38 -6.24
C GLU A 313 -7.20 28.18 -5.19
N LEU A 314 -8.24 27.59 -4.61
CA LEU A 314 -8.99 28.23 -3.53
C LEU A 314 -8.15 28.39 -2.26
N LEU A 315 -7.37 27.36 -1.92
CA LEU A 315 -6.47 27.40 -0.78
C LEU A 315 -5.42 28.51 -0.93
N LYS A 316 -4.88 28.71 -2.13
CA LYS A 316 -3.97 29.82 -2.42
C LYS A 316 -4.58 31.17 -2.03
N LEU A 317 -5.82 31.42 -2.46
CA LEU A 317 -6.52 32.68 -2.16
C LEU A 317 -6.75 32.88 -0.66
N GLU A 318 -6.99 31.81 0.10
CA GLU A 318 -7.12 31.88 1.56
C GLU A 318 -5.78 32.14 2.24
N ILE A 319 -4.71 31.43 1.85
CA ILE A 319 -3.36 31.63 2.39
C ILE A 319 -2.88 33.07 2.17
N GLU A 320 -3.11 33.64 0.99
CA GLU A 320 -2.72 35.02 0.65
C GLU A 320 -3.29 36.07 1.62
N LYS A 321 -4.48 35.84 2.19
CA LYS A 321 -5.07 36.75 3.19
C LYS A 321 -4.27 36.80 4.49
N TYR A 322 -3.56 35.73 4.82
CA TYR A 322 -2.85 35.54 6.08
C TYR A 322 -1.34 35.31 5.88
N LYS A 323 -0.81 35.70 4.72
CA LYS A 323 0.60 35.48 4.37
C LYS A 323 1.58 36.11 5.36
N ASP A 324 1.19 37.17 6.04
CA ASP A 324 2.03 37.86 7.04
C ASP A 324 2.05 37.12 8.38
N ILE A 325 1.07 36.25 8.63
CA ILE A 325 0.97 35.41 9.83
C ILE A 325 1.64 34.05 9.56
N ILE A 326 1.41 33.46 8.39
CA ILE A 326 1.96 32.15 8.03
C ILE A 326 3.45 32.26 7.71
N SER A 327 4.26 31.61 8.52
CA SER A 327 5.72 31.55 8.39
C SER A 327 6.17 30.41 7.47
N GLY A 328 5.37 29.36 7.34
CA GLY A 328 5.74 28.17 6.58
C GLY A 328 4.61 27.17 6.37
N PHE A 329 4.95 26.04 5.74
CA PHE A 329 4.02 24.97 5.43
C PHE A 329 4.53 23.62 5.90
N LEU A 330 3.63 22.81 6.45
CA LEU A 330 3.88 21.42 6.81
C LEU A 330 3.31 20.52 5.71
N ILE A 331 4.19 19.83 4.98
CA ILE A 331 3.84 19.11 3.75
C ILE A 331 3.74 17.60 3.94
N ASN A 332 2.82 16.98 3.21
CA ASN A 332 2.56 15.53 3.30
C ASN A 332 2.84 14.80 1.97
N ASN A 333 3.15 15.52 0.89
CA ASN A 333 3.51 14.94 -0.39
C ASN A 333 4.51 15.83 -1.16
N LEU A 334 5.23 15.26 -2.14
CA LEU A 334 6.24 15.99 -2.91
C LEU A 334 5.66 17.06 -3.84
N GLY A 335 4.39 16.95 -4.23
CA GLY A 335 3.72 17.95 -5.06
C GLY A 335 3.52 19.28 -4.32
N ASP A 336 3.41 19.24 -3.00
CA ASP A 336 3.32 20.45 -2.16
C ASP A 336 4.58 21.32 -2.30
N ILE A 337 5.77 20.72 -2.48
CA ILE A 337 7.03 21.44 -2.65
C ILE A 337 6.96 22.35 -3.89
N GLU A 338 6.54 21.80 -5.02
CA GLU A 338 6.38 22.55 -6.27
C GLU A 338 5.31 23.64 -6.13
N TYR A 339 4.20 23.34 -5.44
CA TYR A 339 3.13 24.30 -5.19
C TYR A 339 3.63 25.49 -4.35
N ILE A 340 4.38 25.23 -3.28
CA ILE A 340 4.94 26.25 -2.39
C ILE A 340 6.01 27.06 -3.13
N ASN A 341 6.96 26.42 -3.80
CA ASN A 341 8.01 27.10 -4.56
C ASN A 341 7.45 28.02 -5.67
N ARG A 342 6.26 27.71 -6.18
CA ARG A 342 5.61 28.54 -7.21
C ARG A 342 4.89 29.76 -6.65
N TYR A 343 4.28 29.66 -5.47
CA TYR A 343 3.36 30.69 -4.96
C TYR A 343 3.80 31.36 -3.66
N PHE A 344 4.66 30.71 -2.88
CA PHE A 344 5.07 31.10 -1.52
C PHE A 344 6.54 30.75 -1.29
N ASN A 345 7.41 31.10 -2.24
CA ASN A 345 8.82 30.71 -2.26
C ASN A 345 9.69 31.33 -1.15
N ASP A 346 9.14 32.32 -0.44
CA ASP A 346 9.73 32.97 0.72
C ASP A 346 9.41 32.26 2.04
N LYS A 347 8.59 31.21 2.01
CA LYS A 347 8.08 30.50 3.20
C LYS A 347 8.86 29.22 3.48
N LEU A 348 8.93 28.86 4.76
CA LEU A 348 9.57 27.61 5.19
C LEU A 348 8.78 26.39 4.71
N ILE A 349 9.49 25.31 4.38
CA ILE A 349 8.89 24.01 4.03
C ILE A 349 9.33 22.97 5.07
N ILE A 350 8.37 22.44 5.82
CA ILE A 350 8.59 21.41 6.84
C ILE A 350 7.97 20.11 6.34
N GLY A 351 8.73 19.02 6.33
CA GLY A 351 8.23 17.70 5.97
C GLY A 351 7.48 17.05 7.13
N ASP A 352 6.24 16.61 6.91
CA ASP A 352 5.44 15.91 7.91
C ASP A 352 5.70 14.40 7.92
N TYR A 353 5.26 13.71 8.98
CA TYR A 353 5.38 12.25 9.10
C TYR A 353 4.68 11.48 7.97
N GLY A 354 3.75 12.11 7.25
CA GLY A 354 3.10 11.55 6.05
C GLY A 354 4.03 11.35 4.85
N LEU A 355 5.23 11.96 4.85
CA LEU A 355 6.26 11.70 3.84
C LEU A 355 6.98 10.36 4.03
N ASN A 356 6.72 9.64 5.13
CA ASN A 356 7.29 8.33 5.45
C ASN A 356 8.83 8.35 5.42
N ILE A 357 9.42 9.30 6.15
CA ILE A 357 10.86 9.47 6.24
C ILE A 357 11.42 8.39 7.19
N LEU A 358 11.92 7.30 6.60
CA LEU A 358 12.40 6.12 7.32
C LEU A 358 13.93 6.01 7.39
N ASN A 359 14.66 6.80 6.60
CA ASN A 359 16.11 6.68 6.50
C ASN A 359 16.78 7.98 6.05
N ARG A 360 18.10 8.05 6.22
CA ARG A 360 18.91 9.20 5.83
C ARG A 360 18.85 9.56 4.35
N HIS A 361 18.59 8.61 3.45
CA HIS A 361 18.56 8.88 2.02
C HIS A 361 17.34 9.73 1.65
N THR A 362 16.20 9.44 2.27
CA THR A 362 14.99 10.26 2.16
C THR A 362 15.22 11.65 2.75
N LEU A 363 15.80 11.75 3.96
CA LEU A 363 16.13 13.04 4.59
C LEU A 363 16.97 13.91 3.66
N ASN A 364 18.09 13.38 3.18
CA ASN A 364 18.98 14.06 2.27
C ASN A 364 18.29 14.51 0.96
N TYR A 365 17.51 13.63 0.33
CA TYR A 365 16.77 14.00 -0.88
C TYR A 365 15.86 15.20 -0.61
N LEU A 366 15.11 15.15 0.49
CA LEU A 366 14.17 16.19 0.87
C LEU A 366 14.84 17.51 1.26
N THR A 367 15.96 17.46 1.99
CA THR A 367 16.77 18.65 2.29
C THR A 367 17.22 19.34 1.00
N LYS A 368 17.66 18.58 -0.02
CA LYS A 368 17.99 19.14 -1.34
C LYS A 368 16.81 19.77 -2.09
N GLN A 369 15.58 19.36 -1.76
CA GLN A 369 14.39 19.98 -2.32
C GLN A 369 13.95 21.25 -1.55
N GLY A 370 14.71 21.68 -0.53
CA GLY A 370 14.43 22.89 0.25
C GLY A 370 13.63 22.65 1.54
N ILE A 371 13.53 21.41 2.01
CA ILE A 371 12.92 21.14 3.32
C ILE A 371 13.87 21.62 4.44
N SER A 372 13.37 22.51 5.30
CA SER A 372 14.11 23.10 6.43
C SER A 372 14.05 22.26 7.70
N LYS A 373 13.01 21.44 7.87
CA LYS A 373 12.82 20.51 8.99
C LYS A 373 12.01 19.30 8.57
N ALA A 374 12.30 18.13 9.13
CA ALA A 374 11.61 16.89 8.76
C ALA A 374 11.13 16.10 9.99
N THR A 375 9.82 15.86 10.07
CA THR A 375 9.23 14.93 11.03
C THR A 375 9.48 13.49 10.56
N LEU A 376 10.13 12.67 11.41
CA LEU A 376 10.41 11.28 11.09
C LEU A 376 9.12 10.44 11.08
N SER A 377 9.14 9.31 10.37
CA SER A 377 7.98 8.43 10.28
C SER A 377 7.60 7.85 11.65
N THR A 378 6.29 7.79 11.91
CA THR A 378 5.70 7.15 13.10
C THR A 378 5.85 5.62 13.12
N GLU A 379 6.37 5.03 12.04
CA GLU A 379 6.59 3.59 11.93
C GLU A 379 7.99 3.15 12.42
N LEU A 380 8.92 4.10 12.61
CA LEU A 380 10.25 3.79 13.13
C LEU A 380 10.21 3.40 14.61
N ASN A 381 11.07 2.45 14.98
CA ASN A 381 11.43 2.20 16.37
C ASN A 381 12.63 3.03 16.84
N LEU A 382 12.89 3.03 18.15
CA LEU A 382 13.99 3.81 18.74
C LEU A 382 15.38 3.37 18.24
N ASP A 383 15.60 2.07 18.07
CA ASP A 383 16.88 1.55 17.56
C ASP A 383 17.08 2.00 16.10
N GLU A 384 16.05 1.89 15.27
CA GLU A 384 16.06 2.34 13.87
C GLU A 384 16.35 3.85 13.76
N ILE A 385 15.75 4.68 14.63
CA ILE A 385 16.02 6.12 14.69
C ILE A 385 17.49 6.37 15.03
N ASN A 386 18.02 5.68 16.03
CA ASN A 386 19.42 5.82 16.46
C ASN A 386 20.42 5.30 15.43
N ASP A 387 20.03 4.32 14.62
CA ASP A 387 20.82 3.77 13.52
C ASP A 387 20.89 4.70 12.29
N ILE A 388 20.05 5.75 12.23
CA ILE A 388 20.17 6.78 11.20
C ILE A 388 21.48 7.55 11.40
N LYS A 389 22.47 7.20 10.59
CA LYS A 389 23.79 7.85 10.61
C LYS A 389 23.66 9.35 10.36
N ASN A 390 24.36 10.12 11.20
CA ASN A 390 24.43 11.58 11.12
C ASN A 390 23.07 12.28 11.20
N LEU A 391 22.11 11.69 11.90
CA LEU A 391 20.80 12.30 12.12
C LEU A 391 20.90 13.71 12.74
N ASP A 392 21.90 13.90 13.60
CA ASP A 392 22.24 15.16 14.26
C ASP A 392 22.64 16.31 13.31
N MET A 393 22.96 16.01 12.05
CA MET A 393 23.22 17.03 11.03
C MET A 393 21.92 17.61 10.44
N TYR A 394 20.78 16.95 10.61
CA TYR A 394 19.50 17.38 10.05
C TYR A 394 18.64 18.01 11.15
N ASN A 395 17.81 18.99 10.80
CA ASN A 395 16.76 19.47 11.70
C ASN A 395 15.58 18.49 11.65
N THR A 396 15.48 17.60 12.63
CA THR A 396 14.45 16.56 12.67
C THR A 396 13.53 16.69 13.86
N GLU A 397 12.34 16.13 13.70
CA GLU A 397 11.29 16.17 14.71
C GLU A 397 10.64 14.79 14.90
N LEU A 398 10.26 14.47 16.14
CA LEU A 398 9.48 13.27 16.47
C LEU A 398 8.12 13.61 17.06
N LEU A 399 7.11 12.80 16.74
CA LEU A 399 5.82 12.86 17.43
C LEU A 399 5.90 12.17 18.79
N ILE A 400 5.52 12.88 19.84
CA ILE A 400 5.64 12.39 21.22
C ILE A 400 4.31 12.22 21.93
N SER A 401 3.26 12.91 21.49
CA SER A 401 1.92 12.77 22.06
C SER A 401 0.84 13.10 21.03
N GLY A 402 -0.36 12.53 21.21
CA GLY A 402 -1.58 12.94 20.51
C GLY A 402 -2.21 11.90 19.58
N SER A 403 -3.27 12.33 18.89
CA SER A 403 -4.10 11.46 18.05
C SER A 403 -3.48 11.24 16.67
N LEU A 404 -2.90 10.06 16.43
CA LEU A 404 -2.33 9.70 15.13
C LEU A 404 -3.42 9.34 14.11
N THR A 405 -3.30 9.85 12.88
CA THR A 405 -4.17 9.45 11.78
C THR A 405 -3.82 8.03 11.31
N SER A 406 -4.78 7.11 11.42
CA SER A 406 -4.65 5.72 10.98
C SER A 406 -4.99 5.56 9.49
N MET A 407 -6.03 6.25 9.01
CA MET A 407 -6.48 6.12 7.63
C MET A 407 -7.03 7.45 7.09
N ILE A 408 -6.78 7.71 5.81
CA ILE A 408 -7.44 8.75 5.03
C ILE A 408 -8.48 8.11 4.12
N LEU A 409 -9.72 8.56 4.22
CA LEU A 409 -10.85 8.11 3.43
C LEU A 409 -11.31 9.27 2.54
N LEU A 410 -11.34 9.10 1.22
CA LEU A 410 -11.89 10.15 0.36
C LEU A 410 -13.39 10.37 0.66
N GLN A 411 -14.12 9.28 0.94
CA GLN A 411 -15.54 9.31 1.27
C GLN A 411 -15.80 9.50 2.77
N CYS A 412 -16.86 10.24 3.11
CA CYS A 412 -17.43 10.26 4.45
C CYS A 412 -18.28 8.99 4.72
N PRO A 413 -18.00 8.20 5.78
CA PRO A 413 -18.84 7.04 6.14
C PRO A 413 -20.33 7.38 6.31
N PHE A 414 -20.64 8.61 6.75
CA PHE A 414 -22.02 9.08 6.92
C PHE A 414 -22.76 9.36 5.61
N THR A 415 -22.09 9.36 4.46
CA THR A 415 -22.78 9.52 3.17
C THR A 415 -23.81 8.42 2.91
N VAL A 416 -23.60 7.21 3.42
CA VAL A 416 -24.55 6.10 3.34
C VAL A 416 -25.83 6.39 4.16
N VAL A 417 -25.66 6.98 5.34
CA VAL A 417 -26.76 7.30 6.26
C VAL A 417 -27.53 8.55 5.81
N LYS A 418 -26.79 9.61 5.45
CA LYS A 418 -27.35 10.90 5.03
C LYS A 418 -27.78 10.93 3.57
N LYS A 419 -27.33 9.96 2.75
CA LYS A 419 -27.53 9.90 1.30
C LYS A 419 -27.02 11.16 0.59
N CYS A 420 -25.79 11.58 0.93
CA CYS A 420 -25.18 12.75 0.30
C CYS A 420 -24.92 12.49 -1.19
N GLU A 421 -25.16 13.49 -2.02
CA GLU A 421 -24.94 13.43 -3.48
C GLU A 421 -23.62 14.07 -3.91
N ASP A 422 -23.11 15.04 -3.15
CA ASP A 422 -21.82 15.70 -3.39
C ASP A 422 -21.09 16.07 -2.09
N ILE A 423 -19.95 16.75 -2.22
CA ILE A 423 -19.10 17.19 -1.11
C ILE A 423 -19.49 18.57 -0.52
N LYS A 424 -20.51 19.25 -1.05
CA LYS A 424 -20.84 20.61 -0.61
C LYS A 424 -21.31 20.63 0.84
N GLY A 425 -20.81 21.60 1.60
CA GLY A 425 -21.15 21.77 3.02
C GLY A 425 -20.61 20.67 3.93
N CYS A 426 -19.57 19.92 3.52
CA CYS A 426 -18.97 18.89 4.38
C CYS A 426 -18.32 19.49 5.65
N LYS A 427 -17.55 20.59 5.55
CA LYS A 427 -16.89 21.22 6.72
C LYS A 427 -17.88 21.65 7.80
N SER A 428 -19.02 22.23 7.42
CA SER A 428 -20.06 22.69 8.37
C SER A 428 -21.11 21.62 8.72
N CYS A 429 -20.91 20.38 8.29
CA CYS A 429 -21.85 19.31 8.55
C CYS A 429 -21.83 18.92 10.03
N ARG A 430 -22.99 18.71 10.65
CA ARG A 430 -23.07 18.20 12.05
C ARG A 430 -22.40 16.84 12.28
N PHE A 431 -22.15 16.08 11.20
CA PHE A 431 -21.46 14.79 11.23
C PHE A 431 -19.96 14.91 10.92
N ALA A 432 -19.44 16.14 10.84
CA ALA A 432 -18.05 16.34 10.50
C ALA A 432 -17.13 15.90 11.63
N GLU A 433 -17.54 16.09 12.88
CA GLU A 433 -16.77 15.80 14.08
C GLU A 433 -17.67 15.20 15.16
N GLY A 434 -17.08 14.65 16.22
CA GLY A 434 -17.81 14.06 17.36
C GLY A 434 -18.34 12.64 17.15
N TYR A 435 -17.90 11.94 16.11
CA TYR A 435 -18.34 10.57 15.80
C TYR A 435 -17.17 9.59 15.68
N TYR A 436 -17.47 8.31 15.88
CA TYR A 436 -16.50 7.23 15.93
C TYR A 436 -16.94 6.04 15.07
N LEU A 437 -16.00 5.34 14.45
CA LEU A 437 -16.22 3.99 13.92
C LEU A 437 -15.88 2.97 15.00
N LYS A 438 -16.75 1.99 15.20
CA LYS A 438 -16.50 0.85 16.08
C LYS A 438 -16.04 -0.34 15.26
N ASP A 439 -14.93 -0.96 15.62
CA ASP A 439 -14.45 -2.17 14.95
C ASP A 439 -15.09 -3.46 15.53
N GLU A 440 -14.65 -4.62 15.04
CA GLU A 440 -15.13 -5.93 15.50
C GLU A 440 -14.62 -6.35 16.89
N PHE A 441 -13.53 -5.75 17.36
CA PHE A 441 -12.96 -5.96 18.70
C PHE A 441 -13.56 -5.03 19.75
N GLY A 442 -14.32 -4.02 19.31
CA GLY A 442 -15.03 -3.07 20.15
C GLY A 442 -14.30 -1.75 20.36
N GLU A 443 -13.20 -1.52 19.65
CA GLU A 443 -12.42 -0.29 19.67
C GLU A 443 -13.10 0.83 18.89
N PHE A 444 -12.93 2.08 19.35
CA PHE A 444 -13.56 3.26 18.77
C PHE A 444 -12.53 4.19 18.11
N PHE A 445 -12.69 4.44 16.82
CA PHE A 445 -11.78 5.25 16.01
C PHE A 445 -12.43 6.60 15.68
N LYS A 446 -11.85 7.72 16.14
CA LYS A 446 -12.39 9.07 15.93
C LYS A 446 -12.42 9.40 14.44
N LEU A 447 -13.49 10.04 13.98
CA LEU A 447 -13.62 10.58 12.62
C LEU A 447 -13.57 12.12 12.65
N ARG A 448 -12.85 12.69 11.68
CA ARG A 448 -12.94 14.11 11.31
C ARG A 448 -13.15 14.26 9.82
N ARG A 449 -14.25 14.90 9.40
CA ARG A 449 -14.55 15.19 8.01
C ARG A 449 -14.07 16.59 7.67
N LEU A 450 -13.08 16.65 6.80
CA LEU A 450 -12.71 17.88 6.09
C LEU A 450 -13.54 17.98 4.80
N ASN A 451 -13.39 19.06 4.03
CA ASN A 451 -14.19 19.24 2.82
C ASN A 451 -14.02 18.07 1.82
N ASN A 452 -12.78 17.66 1.57
CA ASN A 452 -12.48 16.71 0.48
C ASN A 452 -12.33 15.27 0.96
N TYR A 453 -11.83 15.06 2.18
CA TYR A 453 -11.53 13.73 2.73
C TYR A 453 -11.92 13.65 4.22
N THR A 454 -11.93 12.44 4.73
CA THR A 454 -12.19 12.08 6.11
C THR A 454 -10.93 11.48 6.70
N GLU A 455 -10.57 11.94 7.88
CA GLU A 455 -9.50 11.39 8.69
C GLU A 455 -10.11 10.41 9.69
N LEU A 456 -9.51 9.24 9.77
CA LEU A 456 -9.79 8.23 10.79
C LEU A 456 -8.56 8.15 11.70
N PHE A 457 -8.73 8.54 12.95
CA PHE A 457 -7.66 8.48 13.95
C PHE A 457 -7.62 7.10 14.60
N ASN A 458 -6.45 6.72 15.09
CA ASN A 458 -6.26 5.53 15.90
C ASN A 458 -7.19 5.57 17.14
N SER A 459 -7.61 4.40 17.64
CA SER A 459 -8.45 4.31 18.85
C SER A 459 -7.72 4.71 20.13
N GLN A 460 -6.38 4.68 20.10
CA GLN A 460 -5.50 5.05 21.20
C GLN A 460 -4.62 6.24 20.80
N LYS A 461 -4.40 7.15 21.75
CA LYS A 461 -3.49 8.29 21.58
C LYS A 461 -2.04 7.84 21.76
N LEU A 462 -1.13 8.43 20.97
CA LEU A 462 0.30 8.29 21.22
C LEU A 462 0.63 8.96 22.56
N GLU A 463 1.40 8.29 23.39
CA GLU A 463 1.84 8.84 24.67
C GLU A 463 3.23 8.28 25.03
N THR A 464 4.19 9.18 25.23
CA THR A 464 5.61 8.84 25.41
C THR A 464 6.20 9.33 26.74
N LEU A 465 5.47 10.10 27.56
CA LEU A 465 5.98 10.71 28.80
C LEU A 465 6.58 9.67 29.75
N GLY A 466 6.00 8.46 29.81
CA GLY A 466 6.48 7.36 30.64
C GLY A 466 7.85 6.79 30.25
N PHE A 467 8.34 7.07 29.04
CA PHE A 467 9.64 6.65 28.50
C PHE A 467 10.35 7.79 27.75
N ILE A 468 10.08 9.04 28.16
CA ILE A 468 10.60 10.25 27.52
C ILE A 468 12.14 10.33 27.56
N GLU A 469 12.79 9.73 28.56
CA GLU A 469 14.26 9.65 28.60
C GLU A 469 14.84 8.86 27.43
N GLU A 470 14.16 7.80 26.97
CA GLU A 470 14.58 7.04 25.80
C GLU A 470 14.40 7.85 24.52
N ILE A 471 13.34 8.66 24.44
CA ILE A 471 13.10 9.61 23.34
C ILE A 471 14.18 10.70 23.32
N LYS A 472 14.55 11.26 24.47
CA LYS A 472 15.62 12.27 24.60
C LYS A 472 17.01 11.74 24.24
N ASN A 473 17.24 10.45 24.42
CA ASN A 473 18.51 9.82 24.03
C ASN A 473 18.66 9.65 22.51
N THR A 474 17.60 9.90 21.73
CA THR A 474 17.71 9.96 20.27
C THR A 474 18.46 11.22 19.81
N LYS A 475 18.96 11.21 18.57
CA LYS A 475 19.64 12.37 17.96
C LYS A 475 18.69 13.38 17.31
N VAL A 476 17.43 13.39 17.72
CA VAL A 476 16.38 14.28 17.18
C VAL A 476 16.37 15.61 17.94
N GLN A 477 16.09 16.70 17.24
CA GLN A 477 16.24 18.08 17.73
C GLN A 477 14.96 18.58 18.39
N GLU A 478 13.79 18.24 17.85
CA GLU A 478 12.52 18.78 18.33
C GLU A 478 11.44 17.69 18.46
N PHE A 479 10.39 17.99 19.24
CA PHE A 479 9.34 17.05 19.56
C PHE A 479 7.97 17.70 19.39
N ARG A 480 7.07 17.05 18.65
CA ARG A 480 5.73 17.56 18.36
C ARG A 480 4.64 16.79 19.08
N MET A 481 3.68 17.54 19.61
CA MET A 481 2.44 17.02 20.19
C MET A 481 1.27 17.38 19.28
N ILE A 482 0.36 16.44 19.03
CA ILE A 482 -0.90 16.71 18.35
C ILE A 482 -1.98 16.93 19.40
N LEU A 483 -2.43 18.17 19.53
CA LEU A 483 -3.44 18.61 20.49
C LEU A 483 -4.80 18.66 19.80
N ASP A 484 -5.70 17.78 20.23
CA ASP A 484 -7.10 17.77 19.81
C ASP A 484 -7.99 18.50 20.83
N GLU A 485 -9.25 18.11 21.00
CA GLU A 485 -10.19 18.70 21.97
C GLU A 485 -9.87 18.30 23.43
N ASP A 486 -8.58 18.14 23.76
CA ASP A 486 -8.11 17.74 25.07
C ASP A 486 -8.34 18.86 26.08
N LYS A 487 -9.19 18.58 27.08
CA LYS A 487 -9.40 19.49 28.22
C LYS A 487 -8.11 19.78 28.99
N ASP A 488 -7.16 18.87 28.89
CA ASP A 488 -5.90 18.90 29.64
C ASP A 488 -4.72 19.35 28.76
N ALA A 489 -4.96 19.94 27.58
CA ALA A 489 -3.90 20.35 26.64
C ALA A 489 -2.79 21.20 27.27
N SER A 490 -3.17 22.14 28.15
CA SER A 490 -2.21 22.96 28.93
C SER A 490 -1.29 22.08 29.79
N GLU A 491 -1.88 21.16 30.55
CA GLU A 491 -1.15 20.27 31.45
C GLU A 491 -0.25 19.29 30.69
N ILE A 492 -0.70 18.80 29.52
CA ILE A 492 0.12 17.97 28.64
C ILE A 492 1.38 18.73 28.22
N VAL A 493 1.23 19.95 27.70
CA VAL A 493 2.37 20.78 27.28
C VAL A 493 3.32 21.06 28.45
N GLU A 494 2.79 21.42 29.61
CA GLU A 494 3.59 21.70 30.81
C GLU A 494 4.40 20.48 31.31
N GLU A 495 3.77 19.31 31.40
CA GLU A 495 4.44 18.10 31.91
C GLU A 495 5.53 17.61 30.97
N TYR A 496 5.28 17.64 29.66
CA TYR A 496 6.33 17.33 28.67
C TYR A 496 7.42 18.39 28.64
N TYR A 497 7.08 19.68 28.80
CA TYR A 497 8.09 20.74 28.92
C TYR A 497 9.00 20.48 30.10
N ARG A 498 8.43 20.14 31.27
CA ARG A 498 9.22 19.76 32.45
C ARG A 498 10.12 18.57 32.17
N ALA A 499 9.58 17.50 31.59
CA ALA A 499 10.34 16.28 31.28
C ALA A 499 11.51 16.52 30.30
N LEU A 500 11.27 17.25 29.21
CA LEU A 500 12.27 17.56 28.19
C LEU A 500 13.36 18.49 28.72
N ASN A 501 13.04 19.37 29.68
CA ASN A 501 13.99 20.28 30.32
C ASN A 501 14.62 19.74 31.62
N ASN A 502 14.49 18.44 31.91
CA ASN A 502 15.02 17.81 33.13
C ASN A 502 14.50 18.42 34.45
N LEU A 503 13.28 18.96 34.45
CA LEU A 503 12.56 19.40 35.65
C LEU A 503 11.76 18.22 36.23
N ASP A 504 11.24 18.36 37.44
CA ASP A 504 10.38 17.33 38.04
C ASP A 504 9.05 17.22 37.28
N TYR A 505 8.63 15.98 36.97
CA TYR A 505 7.44 15.68 36.19
C TYR A 505 6.83 14.34 36.61
N ASN A 506 5.54 14.16 36.37
CA ASN A 506 4.85 12.91 36.66
C ASN A 506 4.79 12.02 35.41
N LYS A 507 5.77 11.11 35.29
CA LYS A 507 5.84 10.10 34.22
C LYS A 507 4.61 9.20 34.08
N ASN A 508 3.71 9.17 35.07
CA ASN A 508 2.50 8.35 35.08
C ASN A 508 1.21 9.16 34.92
N LYS A 509 1.30 10.46 34.59
CA LYS A 509 0.16 11.37 34.54
C LYS A 509 -0.90 10.96 33.51
N PHE A 510 -0.46 10.62 32.29
CA PHE A 510 -1.35 10.31 31.16
C PHE A 510 -1.29 8.81 30.84
N LYS A 511 -2.10 7.99 31.52
CA LYS A 511 -2.10 6.52 31.36
C LYS A 511 -3.39 5.92 30.81
N ASP A 512 -4.38 6.76 30.53
CA ASP A 512 -5.67 6.30 30.06
C ASP A 512 -5.67 6.13 28.54
N ASN A 513 -6.03 4.93 28.08
CA ASN A 513 -6.25 4.59 26.66
C ASN A 513 -5.17 5.10 25.68
N TYR A 514 -3.92 4.68 25.89
CA TYR A 514 -2.77 5.11 25.09
C TYR A 514 -2.07 3.97 24.36
N THR A 515 -1.28 4.34 23.36
CA THR A 515 -0.34 3.49 22.65
C THR A 515 1.06 4.09 22.72
N LYS A 516 2.08 3.23 22.71
CA LYS A 516 3.48 3.63 22.58
C LYS A 516 3.92 3.82 21.12
N GLY A 517 2.97 3.77 20.18
CA GLY A 517 3.27 3.77 18.75
C GLY A 517 4.15 2.60 18.34
N HIS A 518 5.00 2.81 17.33
CA HIS A 518 5.95 1.80 16.85
C HIS A 518 7.33 1.88 17.51
N TYR A 519 7.53 2.78 18.48
CA TYR A 519 8.83 3.03 19.13
C TYR A 519 9.53 1.77 19.69
N TYR A 520 8.77 0.71 20.03
CA TYR A 520 9.28 -0.58 20.51
C TYR A 520 9.01 -1.79 19.60
N ARG A 521 8.41 -1.59 18.42
CA ARG A 521 7.98 -2.69 17.53
C ARG A 521 8.61 -2.61 16.14
N GLY A 522 8.83 -1.41 15.62
CA GLY A 522 9.33 -1.16 14.27
C GLY A 522 8.37 -1.65 13.18
N ILE A 523 8.88 -1.62 11.95
CA ILE A 523 8.30 -2.30 10.79
C ILE A 523 8.98 -3.67 10.70
N LYS A 524 8.20 -4.76 10.73
CA LYS A 524 8.73 -6.12 10.60
C LYS A 524 9.10 -6.49 9.17
#